data_AF-A0A7G1I9X5-F1
#
_entry.id   AF-A0A7G1I9X5-F1
#
_cell.length_a   1.000
_cell.length_b   1.000
_cell.length_c   1.000
_cell.angle_alpha   90.00
_cell.angle_beta   90.00
_cell.angle_gamma   90.00
#
_symmetry.space_group_name_H-M   'P 1'
#
loop_
_entity.id
_entity.type
_entity.pdbx_description
1 polymer ?
#
loop_
_entity_poly.entity_id
_entity_poly.type
_entity_poly.pdbx_seq_one_letter_code
_entity_poly.pdbx_strand_id
1 'polypeptide(L)'
;MGSHPEYATAECDSLVQLVTHDRAGEWVLEDLLIDAEQRLADEGIGGDIYLFKNNTDSAGNSYGCHENYLIVRAGEFSRISDVLLPFLVTRQLICGAGKVLQTPKAATFCLSQRAEHIWEGVSSATTRSRPIINTRDEPHADAEKYRRLHVIVGDSNMCETTTMLKVGTAALVLEMIEAGVAFRDFSWTTRSAPSARSATTSPVAGRCGWPGAPGQRAGHPARVSRPRRRPSTEPGAKPADRAGRRPVGRQLDAVESQDFAKVDTEIDWVIKRKLFQRYQDRYNMELSDPKIAQLDLAYHDIKRGRGVFDLLQRKGLAARVTTDEEIADAVDHPPQTTRARLRGEFISAAQAAGRDFTVDWVHLKLNDQAQRTVLCKDPFRSVDERVKRLIASM
;
A
#
# COMPACT_ATOMS: atom_id res chain seq x y z
N MET A 1 3.26 5.51 -21.41
CA MET A 1 2.92 4.76 -20.18
C MET A 1 4.10 3.85 -19.88
N GLY A 2 4.43 3.60 -18.60
CA GLY A 2 5.48 2.64 -18.27
C GLY A 2 5.02 1.23 -18.62
N SER A 3 5.89 0.40 -19.21
CA SER A 3 5.56 -0.95 -19.69
C SER A 3 5.47 -2.00 -18.57
N HIS A 4 4.88 -1.64 -17.42
CA HIS A 4 4.77 -2.52 -16.26
C HIS A 4 3.34 -3.08 -16.13
N PRO A 5 3.15 -4.36 -15.79
CA PRO A 5 1.85 -4.86 -15.38
C PRO A 5 1.43 -4.16 -14.08
N GLU A 6 0.19 -3.66 -14.03
CA GLU A 6 -0.37 -2.97 -12.88
C GLU A 6 -1.66 -3.68 -12.45
N TYR A 7 -1.77 -4.00 -11.16
CA TYR A 7 -2.99 -4.51 -10.55
C TYR A 7 -3.57 -3.44 -9.63
N ALA A 8 -4.83 -3.06 -9.86
CA ALA A 8 -5.59 -2.19 -8.99
C ALA A 8 -6.68 -3.02 -8.30
N THR A 9 -6.66 -3.06 -6.96
CA THR A 9 -7.67 -3.78 -6.19
C THR A 9 -9.07 -3.26 -6.50
N ALA A 10 -10.07 -4.13 -6.38
CA ALA A 10 -11.45 -3.69 -6.25
C ALA A 10 -11.64 -2.79 -5.01
N GLU A 11 -12.72 -2.02 -4.98
CA GLU A 11 -13.03 -1.16 -3.83
C GLU A 11 -13.33 -2.00 -2.58
N CYS A 12 -12.59 -1.75 -1.50
CA CYS A 12 -12.73 -2.44 -0.23
C CYS A 12 -13.15 -1.47 0.87
N ASP A 13 -14.01 -1.90 1.78
CA ASP A 13 -14.47 -1.12 2.95
C ASP A 13 -13.97 -1.68 4.29
N SER A 14 -13.09 -2.68 4.23
CA SER A 14 -12.41 -3.30 5.37
C SER A 14 -10.91 -3.46 5.10
N LEU A 15 -10.07 -3.23 6.12
CA LEU A 15 -8.62 -3.36 6.00
C LEU A 15 -8.18 -4.80 5.70
N VAL A 16 -8.80 -5.79 6.35
CA VAL A 16 -8.48 -7.21 6.11
C VAL A 16 -8.87 -7.59 4.68
N GLN A 17 -10.04 -7.14 4.22
CA GLN A 17 -10.50 -7.35 2.85
C GLN A 17 -9.53 -6.73 1.83
N LEU A 18 -9.07 -5.49 2.06
CA LEU A 18 -8.09 -4.84 1.19
C LEU A 18 -6.78 -5.63 1.12
N VAL A 19 -6.24 -6.07 2.26
CA VAL A 19 -5.02 -6.89 2.32
C VAL A 19 -5.22 -8.20 1.56
N THR A 20 -6.39 -8.83 1.71
CA THR A 20 -6.73 -10.08 1.02
C THR A 20 -6.76 -9.88 -0.50
N HIS A 21 -7.38 -8.81 -1.00
CA HIS A 21 -7.40 -8.53 -2.44
C HIS A 21 -6.05 -8.05 -2.99
N ASP A 22 -5.23 -7.34 -2.21
CA ASP A 22 -3.85 -7.01 -2.59
C ASP A 22 -3.00 -8.28 -2.75
N ARG A 23 -3.19 -9.29 -1.89
CA ARG A 23 -2.58 -10.61 -2.02
C ARG A 23 -3.15 -11.42 -3.20
N ALA A 24 -4.46 -11.35 -3.43
CA ALA A 24 -5.10 -11.98 -4.59
C ALA A 24 -4.54 -11.43 -5.91
N GLY A 25 -4.24 -10.12 -5.98
CA GLY A 25 -3.57 -9.52 -7.12
C GLY A 25 -2.17 -10.11 -7.41
N GLU A 26 -1.43 -10.49 -6.37
CA GLU A 26 -0.16 -11.20 -6.57
C GLU A 26 -0.36 -12.59 -7.18
N TRP A 27 -1.40 -13.32 -6.75
CA TRP A 27 -1.72 -14.64 -7.31
C TRP A 27 -2.16 -14.54 -8.77
N VAL A 28 -3.00 -13.55 -9.11
CA VAL A 28 -3.39 -13.28 -10.51
C VAL A 28 -2.16 -12.98 -11.37
N LEU A 29 -1.23 -12.16 -10.89
CA LEU A 29 0.01 -11.84 -11.62
C LEU A 29 0.96 -13.04 -11.73
N GLU A 30 1.01 -13.91 -10.72
CA GLU A 30 1.77 -15.15 -10.76
C GLU A 30 1.17 -16.15 -11.76
N ASP A 31 -0.15 -16.29 -11.81
CA ASP A 31 -0.82 -17.18 -12.76
C ASP A 31 -0.55 -16.73 -14.21
N LEU A 32 -0.58 -15.41 -14.46
CA LEU A 32 -0.18 -14.82 -15.75
C LEU A 32 1.30 -15.09 -16.08
N LEU A 33 2.19 -15.06 -15.08
CA LEU A 33 3.60 -15.40 -15.25
C LEU A 33 3.77 -16.87 -15.65
N ILE A 34 3.06 -17.78 -15.00
CA ILE A 34 3.14 -19.22 -15.29
C ILE A 34 2.61 -19.52 -16.70
N ASP A 35 1.48 -18.94 -17.08
CA ASP A 35 0.92 -19.06 -18.44
C ASP A 35 1.89 -18.50 -19.49
N ALA A 36 2.53 -17.35 -19.22
CA ALA A 36 3.52 -16.78 -20.12
C ALA A 36 4.77 -17.66 -20.28
N GLU A 37 5.31 -18.22 -19.18
CA GLU A 37 6.44 -19.16 -19.22
C GLU A 37 6.10 -20.42 -20.03
N GLN A 38 4.88 -20.97 -19.86
CA GLN A 38 4.43 -22.13 -20.62
C GLN A 38 4.34 -21.84 -22.11
N ARG A 39 3.76 -20.70 -22.51
CA ARG A 39 3.66 -20.32 -23.93
C ARG A 39 5.02 -20.09 -24.58
N LEU A 40 5.95 -19.46 -23.86
CA LEU A 40 7.32 -19.31 -24.34
C LEU A 40 8.00 -20.67 -24.55
N ALA A 41 7.80 -21.59 -23.61
CA ALA A 41 8.33 -22.94 -23.72
C ALA A 41 7.74 -23.70 -24.93
N ASP A 42 6.44 -23.55 -25.18
CA ASP A 42 5.76 -24.14 -26.35
C ASP A 42 6.28 -23.58 -27.69
N GLU A 43 6.74 -22.33 -27.70
CA GLU A 43 7.43 -21.69 -28.83
C GLU A 43 8.93 -22.05 -28.92
N GLY A 44 9.43 -22.90 -28.02
CA GLY A 44 10.85 -23.30 -27.96
C GLY A 44 11.77 -22.23 -27.36
N ILE A 45 11.22 -21.22 -26.69
CA ILE A 45 11.95 -20.16 -26.01
C ILE A 45 12.07 -20.52 -24.53
N GLY A 46 13.27 -20.92 -24.10
CA GLY A 46 13.55 -21.15 -22.68
C GLY A 46 13.82 -19.85 -21.91
N GLY A 47 13.38 -19.79 -20.66
CA GLY A 47 13.69 -18.68 -19.76
C GLY A 47 12.80 -18.69 -18.51
N ASP A 48 13.26 -17.99 -17.47
CA ASP A 48 12.47 -17.72 -16.27
C ASP A 48 11.97 -16.28 -16.29
N ILE A 49 10.69 -16.07 -15.97
CA ILE A 49 10.13 -14.74 -15.77
C ILE A 49 10.15 -14.43 -14.27
N TYR A 50 10.57 -13.21 -13.94
CA TYR A 50 10.54 -12.68 -12.59
C TYR A 50 9.64 -11.45 -12.52
N LEU A 51 8.72 -11.46 -11.56
CA LEU A 51 7.87 -10.32 -11.22
C LEU A 51 8.16 -9.92 -9.78
N PHE A 52 8.57 -8.66 -9.59
CA PHE A 52 8.96 -8.14 -8.29
C PHE A 52 7.95 -7.10 -7.81
N LYS A 53 7.34 -7.34 -6.64
CA LYS A 53 6.51 -6.36 -5.93
C LYS A 53 7.40 -5.46 -5.05
N ASN A 54 8.17 -4.59 -5.71
CA ASN A 54 9.04 -3.59 -5.09
C ASN A 54 8.82 -2.21 -5.73
N ASN A 55 9.79 -1.28 -5.64
CA ASN A 55 9.64 0.07 -6.18
C ASN A 55 10.84 0.59 -6.98
N THR A 56 11.93 -0.17 -7.07
CA THR A 56 13.13 0.24 -7.79
C THR A 56 13.85 -0.95 -8.40
N ASP A 57 14.47 -0.77 -9.56
CA ASP A 57 15.35 -1.75 -10.18
C ASP A 57 16.83 -1.37 -10.06
N SER A 58 17.72 -2.23 -10.58
CA SER A 58 19.17 -1.99 -10.63
C SER A 58 19.58 -0.88 -11.59
N ALA A 59 18.72 -0.53 -12.55
CA ALA A 59 18.94 0.57 -13.50
C ALA A 59 18.55 1.94 -12.91
N GLY A 60 18.00 1.98 -11.70
CA GLY A 60 17.58 3.20 -11.02
C GLY A 60 16.18 3.69 -11.43
N ASN A 61 15.43 2.88 -12.19
CA ASN A 61 14.02 3.18 -12.43
C ASN A 61 13.23 3.05 -11.13
N SER A 62 12.10 3.75 -11.06
CA SER A 62 11.19 3.63 -9.93
C SER A 62 9.74 3.57 -10.38
N TYR A 63 8.99 2.68 -9.72
CA TYR A 63 7.57 2.41 -9.92
C TYR A 63 6.86 2.44 -8.55
N GLY A 64 5.54 2.66 -8.56
CA GLY A 64 4.78 3.04 -7.36
C GLY A 64 3.81 1.98 -6.89
N CYS A 65 3.64 1.90 -5.56
CA CYS A 65 2.44 1.34 -4.94
C CYS A 65 1.57 2.53 -4.53
N HIS A 66 0.37 2.63 -5.10
CA HIS A 66 -0.50 3.77 -4.90
C HIS A 66 -1.67 3.42 -3.99
N GLU A 67 -1.97 4.30 -3.05
CA GLU A 67 -3.09 4.15 -2.12
C GLU A 67 -4.19 5.14 -2.51
N ASN A 68 -5.43 4.68 -2.45
CA ASN A 68 -6.61 5.49 -2.77
C ASN A 68 -7.55 5.49 -1.56
N TYR A 69 -7.86 6.67 -1.04
CA TYR A 69 -8.80 6.84 0.06
C TYR A 69 -10.00 7.67 -0.42
N LEU A 70 -11.20 7.19 -0.14
CA LEU A 70 -12.41 8.00 -0.31
C LEU A 70 -12.52 8.93 0.90
N ILE A 71 -12.62 10.23 0.65
CA ILE A 71 -12.81 11.24 1.70
C ILE A 71 -14.06 12.07 1.40
N VAL A 72 -14.68 12.62 2.44
CA VAL A 72 -15.78 13.56 2.26
C VAL A 72 -15.27 14.86 1.63
N ARG A 73 -16.08 15.45 0.76
CA ARG A 73 -15.74 16.70 0.06
C ARG A 73 -15.88 17.94 0.94
N ALA A 74 -16.53 17.80 2.10
CA ALA A 74 -16.73 18.88 3.06
C ALA A 74 -15.41 19.32 3.72
N GLY A 75 -15.24 20.62 3.88
CA GLY A 75 -14.04 21.22 4.48
C GLY A 75 -12.96 21.62 3.48
N GLU A 76 -11.90 22.25 3.99
CA GLU A 76 -10.78 22.73 3.18
C GLU A 76 -9.73 21.62 2.99
N PHE A 77 -9.35 21.37 1.73
CA PHE A 77 -8.33 20.38 1.38
C PHE A 77 -6.93 20.72 1.94
N SER A 78 -6.67 22.01 2.18
CA SER A 78 -5.44 22.51 2.83
C SER A 78 -5.21 21.82 4.18
N ARG A 79 -6.27 21.72 5.00
CA ARG A 79 -6.19 21.08 6.33
C ARG A 79 -5.77 19.62 6.26
N ILE A 80 -6.25 18.89 5.26
CA ILE A 80 -5.84 17.49 5.03
C ILE A 80 -4.35 17.47 4.70
N SER A 81 -3.91 18.32 3.78
CA SER A 81 -2.51 18.38 3.34
C SER A 81 -1.56 18.74 4.50
N ASP A 82 -1.93 19.72 5.34
CA ASP A 82 -1.10 20.23 6.44
C ASP A 82 -0.84 19.19 7.53
N VAL A 83 -1.80 18.30 7.78
CA VAL A 83 -1.68 17.23 8.79
C VAL A 83 -1.12 15.95 8.16
N LEU A 84 -1.62 15.57 7.00
CA LEU A 84 -1.33 14.28 6.38
C LEU A 84 0.09 14.23 5.81
N LEU A 85 0.60 15.31 5.21
CA LEU A 85 1.92 15.31 4.58
C LEU A 85 3.05 15.05 5.59
N PRO A 86 3.13 15.72 6.74
CA PRO A 86 4.08 15.36 7.81
C PRO A 86 3.98 13.90 8.26
N PHE A 87 2.76 13.38 8.40
CA PHE A 87 2.56 11.98 8.75
C PHE A 87 3.11 11.05 7.68
N LEU A 88 2.75 11.27 6.41
CA LEU A 88 3.16 10.46 5.28
C LEU A 88 4.68 10.42 5.08
N VAL A 89 5.39 11.54 5.28
CA VAL A 89 6.85 11.60 5.23
C VAL A 89 7.48 10.68 6.28
N THR A 90 6.91 10.65 7.49
CA THR A 90 7.47 9.87 8.60
C THR A 90 6.94 8.43 8.69
N ARG A 91 5.88 8.11 7.95
CA ARG A 91 5.22 6.80 7.94
C ARG A 91 6.16 5.67 7.47
N GLN A 92 7.18 5.97 6.67
CA GLN A 92 8.18 4.98 6.24
C GLN A 92 8.90 4.26 7.40
N LEU A 93 8.96 4.87 8.59
CA LEU A 93 9.53 4.21 9.79
C LEU A 93 8.68 3.01 10.26
N ILE A 94 7.38 3.08 10.05
CA ILE A 94 6.46 2.02 10.46
C ILE A 94 6.10 1.06 9.33
N CYS A 95 6.18 1.47 8.06
CA CYS A 95 5.73 0.64 6.94
C CYS A 95 6.66 0.58 5.72
N GLY A 96 7.93 0.96 5.85
CA GLY A 96 8.90 0.84 4.77
C GLY A 96 9.20 -0.61 4.38
N ALA A 97 9.57 -0.85 3.13
CA ALA A 97 9.91 -2.18 2.62
C ALA A 97 11.42 -2.51 2.75
N GLY A 98 12.24 -1.50 2.99
CA GLY A 98 13.68 -1.62 3.09
C GLY A 98 14.37 -1.78 1.73
N LYS A 99 15.58 -1.23 1.60
CA LYS A 99 16.47 -1.39 0.43
C LYS A 99 17.92 -1.22 0.83
N VAL A 100 18.84 -1.89 0.15
CA VAL A 100 20.26 -1.55 0.23
C VAL A 100 20.59 -0.50 -0.81
N LEU A 101 20.98 0.68 -0.36
CA LEU A 101 21.47 1.75 -1.21
C LEU A 101 22.98 1.67 -1.31
N GLN A 102 23.50 1.49 -2.51
CA GLN A 102 24.94 1.63 -2.76
C GLN A 102 25.28 3.10 -3.02
N THR A 103 26.06 3.69 -2.12
CA THR A 103 26.62 5.04 -2.32
C THR A 103 28.10 4.92 -2.67
N PRO A 104 28.73 5.97 -3.25
CA PRO A 104 30.17 5.97 -3.53
C PRO A 104 31.06 5.73 -2.30
N LYS A 105 30.53 5.95 -1.09
CA LYS A 105 31.26 5.76 0.17
C LYS A 105 31.05 4.38 0.78
N ALA A 106 29.80 3.92 0.83
CA ALA A 106 29.42 2.65 1.45
C ALA A 106 28.00 2.22 1.04
N ALA A 107 27.71 0.92 1.15
CA ALA A 107 26.34 0.42 1.13
C ALA A 107 25.65 0.74 2.47
N THR A 108 24.42 1.25 2.41
CA THR A 108 23.61 1.58 3.59
C THR A 108 22.24 0.96 3.48
N PHE A 109 21.74 0.39 4.58
CA PHE A 109 20.38 -0.12 4.63
C PHE A 109 19.40 1.03 4.86
N CYS A 110 18.53 1.27 3.88
CA CYS A 110 17.49 2.28 3.90
C CYS A 110 16.15 1.68 4.30
N LEU A 111 15.30 2.45 5.00
CA LEU A 111 13.96 1.99 5.42
C LEU A 111 12.94 1.99 4.28
N SER A 112 13.02 2.95 3.35
CA SER A 112 12.11 3.07 2.21
C SER A 112 12.84 2.98 0.88
N GLN A 113 12.19 2.34 -0.09
CA GLN A 113 12.64 2.29 -1.48
C GLN A 113 12.27 3.55 -2.26
N ARG A 114 11.13 4.16 -1.93
CA ARG A 114 10.57 5.32 -2.64
C ARG A 114 11.16 6.65 -2.21
N ALA A 115 11.71 6.76 -1.00
CA ALA A 115 12.13 8.04 -0.41
C ALA A 115 13.10 8.84 -1.31
N GLU A 116 14.05 8.20 -1.99
CA GLU A 116 15.01 8.86 -2.90
C GLU A 116 14.37 9.40 -4.18
N HIS A 117 13.20 8.88 -4.55
CA HIS A 117 12.57 9.12 -5.85
C HIS A 117 11.39 10.12 -5.80
N ILE A 118 11.07 10.66 -4.62
CA ILE A 118 9.95 11.57 -4.36
C ILE A 118 10.49 12.96 -4.02
N TRP A 119 10.07 13.96 -4.79
CA TRP A 119 10.68 15.30 -4.79
C TRP A 119 9.74 16.41 -4.35
N GLU A 120 8.45 16.30 -4.67
CA GLU A 120 7.43 17.32 -4.36
C GLU A 120 6.45 16.86 -3.28
N GLY A 121 5.91 17.80 -2.51
CA GLY A 121 4.89 17.50 -1.51
C GLY A 121 3.51 17.22 -2.14
N VAL A 122 3.07 18.07 -3.06
CA VAL A 122 1.72 18.02 -3.64
C VAL A 122 1.80 18.43 -5.11
N SER A 123 1.21 17.66 -6.02
CA SER A 123 1.24 17.90 -7.47
C SER A 123 0.17 17.04 -8.17
N SER A 124 -0.11 17.26 -9.45
CA SER A 124 -1.11 16.48 -10.21
C SER A 124 -0.51 15.42 -11.15
N ALA A 125 0.83 15.38 -11.29
CA ALA A 125 1.52 14.45 -12.18
C ALA A 125 2.19 13.30 -11.41
N THR A 126 1.94 12.06 -11.84
CA THR A 126 2.45 10.85 -11.16
C THR A 126 3.87 10.46 -11.57
N THR A 127 4.34 10.88 -12.76
CA THR A 127 5.61 10.41 -13.33
C THR A 127 6.71 11.48 -13.42
N ARG A 128 6.36 12.75 -13.64
CA ARG A 128 7.34 13.86 -13.82
C ARG A 128 7.69 14.59 -12.52
N SER A 129 6.70 14.93 -11.70
CA SER A 129 6.91 15.65 -10.43
C SER A 129 6.85 14.77 -9.19
N ARG A 130 6.22 13.58 -9.28
CA ARG A 130 6.15 12.55 -8.23
C ARG A 130 5.85 13.15 -6.84
N PRO A 131 4.65 13.74 -6.65
CA PRO A 131 4.27 14.35 -5.37
C PRO A 131 4.04 13.32 -4.27
N ILE A 132 3.93 13.71 -3.01
CA ILE A 132 3.46 12.81 -1.94
C ILE A 132 1.94 12.57 -2.06
N ILE A 133 1.19 13.66 -2.29
CA ILE A 133 -0.27 13.65 -2.51
C ILE A 133 -0.57 14.10 -3.94
N ASN A 134 -1.32 13.28 -4.67
CA ASN A 134 -1.82 13.63 -5.99
C ASN A 134 -3.17 14.35 -5.88
N THR A 135 -3.28 15.52 -6.52
CA THR A 135 -4.47 16.39 -6.45
C THR A 135 -5.46 16.21 -7.60
N ARG A 136 -5.30 15.17 -8.43
CA ARG A 136 -6.25 14.89 -9.52
C ARG A 136 -7.65 14.59 -8.95
N ASP A 137 -8.63 15.42 -9.30
CA ASP A 137 -10.01 15.31 -8.79
C ASP A 137 -10.86 14.34 -9.64
N GLU A 138 -10.52 13.06 -9.59
CA GLU A 138 -11.28 11.96 -10.21
C GLU A 138 -11.81 11.06 -9.09
N PRO A 139 -12.97 11.39 -8.49
CA PRO A 139 -13.46 10.70 -7.30
C PRO A 139 -13.92 9.26 -7.58
N HIS A 140 -14.23 8.93 -8.84
CA HIS A 140 -14.98 7.73 -9.23
C HIS A 140 -16.18 7.50 -8.32
N ALA A 141 -16.84 8.57 -7.90
CA ALA A 141 -18.00 8.55 -7.02
C ALA A 141 -18.84 9.80 -7.31
N ASP A 142 -19.87 10.05 -6.51
CA ASP A 142 -20.58 11.33 -6.54
C ASP A 142 -19.61 12.49 -6.21
N ALA A 143 -19.32 13.32 -7.22
CA ALA A 143 -18.34 14.41 -7.15
C ALA A 143 -18.81 15.59 -6.28
N GLU A 144 -20.09 15.66 -5.91
CA GLU A 144 -20.56 16.64 -4.94
C GLU A 144 -20.24 16.22 -3.51
N LYS A 145 -20.20 14.91 -3.26
CA LYS A 145 -20.08 14.33 -1.91
C LYS A 145 -18.67 13.91 -1.54
N TYR A 146 -17.90 13.41 -2.51
CA TYR A 146 -16.64 12.74 -2.24
C TYR A 146 -15.47 13.27 -3.07
N ARG A 147 -14.26 13.03 -2.57
CA ARG A 147 -13.00 13.12 -3.32
C ARG A 147 -12.26 11.79 -3.19
N ARG A 148 -11.42 11.48 -4.19
CA ARG A 148 -10.45 10.40 -4.10
C ARG A 148 -9.08 10.98 -3.78
N LEU A 149 -8.61 10.74 -2.57
CA LEU A 149 -7.26 11.11 -2.16
C LEU A 149 -6.30 10.03 -2.65
N HIS A 150 -5.38 10.41 -3.54
CA HIS A 150 -4.41 9.51 -4.15
C HIS A 150 -3.01 9.77 -3.58
N VAL A 151 -2.47 8.78 -2.87
CA VAL A 151 -1.18 8.84 -2.18
C VAL A 151 -0.17 7.94 -2.88
N ILE A 152 1.03 8.44 -3.18
CA ILE A 152 2.02 7.71 -4.02
C ILE A 152 3.39 7.53 -3.35
N VAL A 153 3.46 7.82 -2.04
CA VAL A 153 4.70 7.78 -1.23
C VAL A 153 5.00 6.40 -0.65
N GLY A 154 4.00 5.52 -0.56
CA GLY A 154 4.16 4.20 0.04
C GLY A 154 5.06 3.28 -0.79
N ASP A 155 5.82 2.45 -0.09
CA ASP A 155 6.50 1.31 -0.72
C ASP A 155 5.49 0.18 -1.01
N SER A 156 5.85 -0.69 -1.96
CA SER A 156 5.22 -1.98 -2.18
C SER A 156 5.62 -2.91 -1.04
N ASN A 157 4.64 -3.47 -0.32
CA ASN A 157 4.88 -4.29 0.86
C ASN A 157 4.56 -5.75 0.56
N MET A 158 5.41 -6.67 1.02
CA MET A 158 5.18 -8.11 0.90
C MET A 158 4.40 -8.62 2.11
N CYS A 159 4.76 -8.14 3.30
CA CYS A 159 4.14 -8.55 4.55
C CYS A 159 2.75 -7.93 4.76
N GLU A 160 1.76 -8.80 4.94
CA GLU A 160 0.34 -8.47 5.14
C GLU A 160 0.13 -7.47 6.29
N THR A 161 0.85 -7.65 7.40
CA THR A 161 0.79 -6.74 8.54
C THR A 161 1.40 -5.38 8.24
N THR A 162 2.44 -5.28 7.40
CA THR A 162 2.98 -3.99 6.96
C THR A 162 1.96 -3.24 6.11
N THR A 163 1.29 -3.93 5.16
CA THR A 163 0.23 -3.35 4.33
C THR A 163 -0.94 -2.85 5.19
N MET A 164 -1.40 -3.69 6.12
CA MET A 164 -2.46 -3.33 7.07
C MET A 164 -2.09 -2.09 7.89
N LEU A 165 -0.83 -2.00 8.35
CA LEU A 165 -0.32 -0.86 9.12
C LEU A 165 -0.23 0.40 8.26
N LYS A 166 0.29 0.29 7.03
CA LYS A 166 0.43 1.38 6.07
C LYS A 166 -0.91 2.06 5.81
N VAL A 167 -1.92 1.26 5.48
CA VAL A 167 -3.25 1.75 5.11
C VAL A 167 -4.06 2.13 6.34
N GLY A 168 -4.09 1.28 7.35
CA GLY A 168 -4.88 1.51 8.56
C GLY A 168 -4.46 2.77 9.32
N THR A 169 -3.16 3.07 9.38
CA THR A 169 -2.71 4.31 10.05
C THR A 169 -3.06 5.57 9.29
N ALA A 170 -3.01 5.55 7.95
CA ALA A 170 -3.43 6.67 7.13
C ALA A 170 -4.94 6.89 7.24
N ALA A 171 -5.74 5.82 7.17
CA ALA A 171 -7.19 5.88 7.38
C ALA A 171 -7.54 6.49 8.74
N LEU A 172 -6.90 6.04 9.83
CA LEU A 172 -7.10 6.61 11.17
C LEU A 172 -6.74 8.11 11.25
N VAL A 173 -5.67 8.54 10.57
CA VAL A 173 -5.30 9.97 10.52
C VAL A 173 -6.35 10.77 9.77
N LEU A 174 -6.87 10.26 8.65
CA LEU A 174 -7.96 10.88 7.90
C LEU A 174 -9.24 11.00 8.74
N GLU A 175 -9.65 9.93 9.41
CA GLU A 175 -10.80 9.94 10.32
C GLU A 175 -10.65 10.98 11.44
N MET A 176 -9.45 11.12 12.02
CA MET A 176 -9.18 12.16 13.02
C MET A 176 -9.26 13.58 12.43
N ILE A 177 -8.81 13.79 11.19
CA ILE A 177 -8.92 15.07 10.50
C ILE A 177 -10.40 15.41 10.24
N GLU A 178 -11.17 14.45 9.74
CA GLU A 178 -12.62 14.59 9.47
C GLU A 178 -13.42 14.84 10.75
N ALA A 179 -13.07 14.17 11.86
CA ALA A 179 -13.64 14.41 13.18
C ALA A 179 -13.22 15.75 13.82
N GLY A 180 -12.40 16.54 13.13
CA GLY A 180 -11.96 17.86 13.60
C GLY A 180 -10.96 17.82 14.74
N VAL A 181 -10.29 16.69 15.00
CA VAL A 181 -9.28 16.57 16.06
C VAL A 181 -8.18 17.61 15.84
N ALA A 182 -7.76 18.27 16.92
CA ALA A 182 -6.67 19.23 16.87
C ALA A 182 -5.32 18.49 16.82
N PHE A 183 -4.53 18.79 15.79
CA PHE A 183 -3.16 18.32 15.65
C PHE A 183 -2.18 19.39 16.11
N ARG A 184 -1.01 18.98 16.59
CA ARG A 184 0.11 19.92 16.74
C ARG A 184 0.54 20.39 15.36
N ASP A 185 1.02 21.62 15.26
CA ASP A 185 1.57 22.13 14.01
C ASP A 185 2.89 21.40 13.69
N PHE A 186 2.90 20.67 12.58
CA PHE A 186 4.06 19.97 12.03
C PHE A 186 4.59 20.64 10.75
N SER A 187 4.15 21.86 10.43
CA SER A 187 4.52 22.62 9.22
C SER A 187 6.02 22.87 9.02
N TRP A 188 6.85 22.58 10.01
CA TRP A 188 8.30 22.59 9.88
C TRP A 188 8.82 21.40 9.03
N THR A 189 8.16 20.24 9.07
CA THR A 189 8.53 19.05 8.27
C THR A 189 8.27 19.22 6.77
N THR A 190 7.28 20.05 6.39
CA THR A 190 6.92 20.35 4.99
C THR A 190 7.89 21.32 4.30
N ARG A 191 8.52 22.22 5.06
CA ARG A 191 9.44 23.25 4.50
C ARG A 191 10.78 22.70 4.02
N SER A 192 11.11 21.45 4.36
CA SER A 192 12.35 20.78 3.96
C SER A 192 12.12 19.28 3.73
N ALA A 193 11.19 18.92 2.83
CA ALA A 193 11.00 17.54 2.38
C ALA A 193 12.33 16.79 2.05
N PRO A 194 13.38 17.42 1.47
CA PRO A 194 14.71 16.81 1.35
C PRO A 194 15.39 16.46 2.68
N SER A 195 15.28 17.31 3.71
CA SER A 195 15.93 17.12 5.01
C SER A 195 15.19 16.12 5.89
N ALA A 196 13.86 16.08 5.82
CA ALA A 196 13.05 15.07 6.52
C ALA A 196 13.26 13.67 5.93
N ARG A 197 13.46 13.56 4.60
CA ARG A 197 13.81 12.30 3.91
C ARG A 197 15.13 11.69 4.42
N SER A 198 16.19 12.50 4.50
CA SER A 198 17.50 12.06 5.00
C SER A 198 17.48 11.66 6.49
N ALA A 199 16.53 12.21 7.26
CA ALA A 199 16.36 11.92 8.68
C ALA A 199 15.52 10.66 8.96
N THR A 200 14.91 10.05 7.94
CA THR A 200 14.07 8.83 8.10
C THR A 200 14.56 7.65 7.27
N THR A 201 15.63 7.81 6.50
CA THR A 201 16.18 6.74 5.66
C THR A 201 16.95 5.70 6.45
N SER A 202 17.44 5.96 7.67
CA SER A 202 18.19 4.98 8.47
C SER A 202 17.46 4.61 9.78
N PRO A 203 17.52 3.33 10.22
CA PRO A 203 16.95 2.92 11.51
C PRO A 203 17.48 3.74 12.69
N VAL A 204 18.75 4.17 12.63
CA VAL A 204 19.44 4.93 13.69
C VAL A 204 18.93 6.38 13.78
N ALA A 205 18.40 6.90 12.68
CA ALA A 205 17.91 8.28 12.61
C ALA A 205 16.65 8.52 13.47
N GLY A 206 15.97 7.45 13.92
CA GLY A 206 14.90 7.52 14.93
C GLY A 206 15.32 8.10 16.28
N ARG A 207 16.64 8.19 16.58
CA ARG A 207 17.19 8.89 17.76
C ARG A 207 17.46 10.38 17.55
N CYS A 208 17.59 10.83 16.30
CA CYS A 208 17.80 12.25 16.02
C CYS A 208 16.51 12.99 16.39
N GLY A 209 16.56 13.73 17.49
CA GLY A 209 15.45 14.58 17.91
C GLY A 209 15.00 15.44 16.74
N TRP A 210 13.70 15.37 16.43
CA TRP A 210 13.11 16.21 15.39
C TRP A 210 13.26 17.66 15.84
N PRO A 211 13.92 18.54 15.05
CA PRO A 211 14.01 19.93 15.41
C PRO A 211 12.59 20.50 15.48
N GLY A 212 12.13 20.82 16.69
CA GLY A 212 11.00 21.72 16.86
C GLY A 212 11.44 23.16 16.62
N ALA A 213 10.50 24.10 16.69
CA ALA A 213 10.82 25.50 16.92
C ALA A 213 11.89 25.63 18.03
N PRO A 214 12.82 26.61 17.95
CA PRO A 214 13.99 26.68 18.82
C PRO A 214 13.56 26.55 20.29
N GLY A 215 14.02 25.47 20.95
CA GLY A 215 13.69 25.14 22.34
C GLY A 215 12.82 23.91 22.58
N GLN A 216 12.28 23.22 21.56
CA GLN A 216 11.46 22.01 21.76
C GLN A 216 12.01 20.77 21.04
N ARG A 217 12.21 19.66 21.77
CA ARG A 217 12.34 18.31 21.17
C ARG A 217 10.95 17.87 20.70
N ALA A 218 10.68 17.95 19.40
CA ALA A 218 9.38 17.55 18.86
C ALA A 218 9.22 16.02 18.94
N GLY A 219 8.10 15.55 19.51
CA GLY A 219 7.71 14.14 19.42
C GLY A 219 7.35 13.77 17.98
N HIS A 220 7.65 12.53 17.59
CA HIS A 220 7.46 12.02 16.23
C HIS A 220 6.03 12.23 15.68
N PRO A 221 5.79 12.71 14.44
CA PRO A 221 4.44 12.90 13.88
C PRO A 221 3.61 11.61 13.87
N ALA A 222 4.23 10.45 13.62
CA ALA A 222 3.57 9.14 13.79
C ALA A 222 3.19 8.80 15.25
N ARG A 223 3.62 9.56 16.27
CA ARG A 223 3.05 9.46 17.63
C ARG A 223 1.70 10.14 17.73
N VAL A 224 1.34 11.05 16.84
CA VAL A 224 0.01 11.67 16.87
C VAL A 224 -1.07 10.70 16.39
N SER A 225 -0.70 9.70 15.58
CA SER A 225 -1.54 8.53 15.33
C SER A 225 -1.55 7.51 16.47
N ARG A 226 -0.82 7.73 17.58
CA ARG A 226 -1.17 7.05 18.84
C ARG A 226 -2.50 7.63 19.29
N PRO A 227 -3.58 6.82 19.34
CA PRO A 227 -4.81 7.31 19.92
C PRO A 227 -4.48 7.70 21.36
N ARG A 228 -4.64 8.98 21.72
CA ARG A 228 -4.80 9.34 23.13
C ARG A 228 -5.91 8.44 23.65
N ARG A 229 -5.71 7.77 24.78
CA ARG A 229 -6.77 7.04 25.49
C ARG A 229 -7.93 8.01 25.71
N ARG A 230 -8.86 8.10 24.76
CA ARG A 230 -10.22 8.53 25.03
C ARG A 230 -10.89 7.32 25.67
N PRO A 231 -11.50 7.45 26.84
CA PRO A 231 -12.46 6.45 27.29
C PRO A 231 -13.66 6.58 26.35
N SER A 232 -13.62 5.90 25.21
CA SER A 232 -14.78 5.80 24.31
C SER A 232 -15.74 4.80 24.95
N THR A 233 -16.64 5.30 25.78
CA THR A 233 -17.86 4.63 26.24
C THR A 233 -18.96 4.72 25.18
N GLU A 234 -18.62 4.60 23.89
CA GLU A 234 -19.61 4.53 22.81
C GLU A 234 -19.80 3.08 22.36
N PRO A 235 -21.00 2.50 22.54
CA PRO A 235 -21.32 1.15 22.09
C PRO A 235 -21.54 1.20 20.57
N GLY A 236 -20.46 1.08 19.80
CA GLY A 236 -20.55 1.09 18.34
C GLY A 236 -19.23 1.00 17.54
N ALA A 237 -18.06 1.10 18.18
CA ALA A 237 -16.79 1.00 17.47
C ALA A 237 -16.64 -0.38 16.79
N LYS A 238 -16.50 -0.39 15.45
CA LYS A 238 -16.34 -1.62 14.66
C LYS A 238 -15.06 -2.35 15.08
N PRO A 239 -15.01 -3.70 15.11
CA PRO A 239 -13.83 -4.47 15.56
C PRO A 239 -12.51 -4.11 14.84
N ALA A 240 -12.58 -3.63 13.60
CA ALA A 240 -11.44 -3.17 12.80
C ALA A 240 -10.63 -2.05 13.50
N ASP A 241 -11.27 -1.22 14.34
CA ASP A 241 -10.62 -0.16 15.12
C ASP A 241 -9.56 -0.68 16.09
N ARG A 242 -9.67 -1.93 16.56
CA ARG A 242 -8.74 -2.50 17.55
C ARG A 242 -7.52 -3.16 16.92
N ALA A 243 -7.64 -3.68 15.70
CA ALA A 243 -6.59 -4.44 15.02
C ALA A 243 -5.39 -3.57 14.61
N GLY A 244 -5.62 -2.34 14.13
CA GLY A 244 -4.54 -1.42 13.72
C GLY A 244 -3.85 -0.70 14.88
N ARG A 245 -4.49 -0.54 16.04
CA ARG A 245 -3.97 0.32 17.14
C ARG A 245 -2.81 -0.31 17.93
N ARG A 246 -2.80 -1.64 18.09
CA ARG A 246 -1.75 -2.35 18.86
C ARG A 246 -0.42 -2.45 18.09
N PRO A 247 -0.39 -2.80 16.78
CA PRO A 247 0.86 -2.90 16.03
C PRO A 247 1.61 -1.57 15.89
N VAL A 248 0.91 -0.43 15.70
CA VAL A 248 1.54 0.91 15.63
C VAL A 248 2.32 1.24 16.89
N GLY A 249 1.72 0.99 18.05
CA GLY A 249 2.34 1.27 19.34
C GLY A 249 3.67 0.54 19.50
N ARG A 250 3.65 -0.78 19.25
CA ARG A 250 4.84 -1.65 19.31
C ARG A 250 5.92 -1.25 18.33
N GLN A 251 5.55 -0.92 17.09
CA GLN A 251 6.52 -0.53 16.07
C GLN A 251 7.22 0.78 16.43
N LEU A 252 6.48 1.78 16.92
CA LEU A 252 7.08 3.02 17.37
C LEU A 252 7.96 2.84 18.61
N ASP A 253 7.55 1.97 19.54
CA ASP A 253 8.37 1.61 20.70
C ASP A 253 9.67 0.91 20.25
N ALA A 254 9.60 0.00 19.27
CA ALA A 254 10.75 -0.68 18.70
C ALA A 254 11.72 0.27 17.98
N VAL A 255 11.21 1.23 17.22
CA VAL A 255 12.03 2.27 16.58
C VAL A 255 12.71 3.16 17.62
N GLU A 256 12.04 3.51 18.71
CA GLU A 256 12.63 4.33 19.77
C GLU A 256 13.69 3.56 20.59
N SER A 257 13.38 2.33 20.99
CA SER A 257 14.28 1.48 21.77
C SER A 257 15.45 0.93 20.94
N GLN A 258 15.31 0.91 19.61
CA GLN A 258 16.15 0.16 18.67
C GLN A 258 16.15 -1.36 18.93
N ASP A 259 15.12 -1.86 19.63
CA ASP A 259 14.87 -3.29 19.82
C ASP A 259 13.66 -3.71 18.98
N PHE A 260 13.94 -4.53 17.97
CA PHE A 260 12.96 -4.93 16.97
C PHE A 260 12.49 -6.37 17.14
N ALA A 261 12.93 -7.07 18.20
CA ALA A 261 12.60 -8.49 18.41
C ALA A 261 11.09 -8.76 18.52
N LYS A 262 10.28 -7.75 18.86
CA LYS A 262 8.82 -7.87 19.00
C LYS A 262 8.03 -7.63 17.71
N VAL A 263 8.70 -7.18 16.65
CA VAL A 263 8.10 -6.74 15.38
C VAL A 263 8.83 -7.33 14.16
N ASP A 264 9.77 -8.25 14.39
CA ASP A 264 10.65 -8.81 13.38
C ASP A 264 10.00 -9.85 12.47
N THR A 265 8.71 -10.11 12.68
CA THR A 265 7.83 -10.86 11.80
C THR A 265 6.76 -9.99 11.15
N GLU A 266 6.62 -8.72 11.54
CA GLU A 266 5.44 -7.90 11.20
C GLU A 266 5.72 -6.80 10.17
N ILE A 267 6.98 -6.38 10.01
CA ILE A 267 7.35 -5.22 9.21
C ILE A 267 8.43 -5.59 8.20
N ASP A 268 8.18 -5.33 6.92
CA ASP A 268 9.05 -5.73 5.80
C ASP A 268 10.52 -5.34 5.99
N TRP A 269 10.80 -4.05 6.24
CA TRP A 269 12.18 -3.62 6.41
C TRP A 269 12.87 -4.28 7.61
N VAL A 270 12.12 -4.62 8.67
CA VAL A 270 12.66 -5.31 9.86
C VAL A 270 12.96 -6.77 9.55
N ILE A 271 12.01 -7.47 8.90
CA ILE A 271 12.16 -8.86 8.43
C ILE A 271 13.38 -8.96 7.52
N LYS A 272 13.46 -8.08 6.51
CA LYS A 272 14.56 -8.03 5.55
C LYS A 272 15.90 -7.70 6.22
N ARG A 273 15.93 -6.74 7.14
CA ARG A 273 17.17 -6.43 7.89
C ARG A 273 17.63 -7.63 8.73
N LYS A 274 16.72 -8.34 9.39
CA LYS A 274 17.03 -9.57 10.15
C LYS A 274 17.58 -10.66 9.24
N LEU A 275 17.03 -10.81 8.03
CA LEU A 275 17.55 -11.73 7.02
C LEU A 275 18.99 -11.36 6.63
N PHE A 276 19.25 -10.09 6.31
CA PHE A 276 20.60 -9.64 5.92
C PHE A 276 21.60 -9.82 7.06
N GLN A 277 21.26 -9.41 8.28
CA GLN A 277 22.11 -9.58 9.44
C GLN A 277 22.51 -11.05 9.63
N ARG A 278 21.57 -11.99 9.47
CA ARG A 278 21.86 -13.43 9.55
C ARG A 278 22.88 -13.90 8.50
N TYR A 279 22.83 -13.36 7.28
CA TYR A 279 23.82 -13.69 6.25
C TYR A 279 25.18 -13.05 6.53
N GLN A 280 25.19 -11.80 6.96
CA GLN A 280 26.42 -11.09 7.36
C GLN A 280 27.12 -11.84 8.50
N ASP A 281 26.40 -12.21 9.55
CA ASP A 281 26.94 -12.92 10.72
C ASP A 281 27.45 -14.33 10.35
N ARG A 282 26.71 -15.05 9.50
CA ARG A 282 27.04 -16.44 9.15
C ARG A 282 28.20 -16.56 8.17
N TYR A 283 28.30 -15.64 7.22
CA TYR A 283 29.25 -15.73 6.11
C TYR A 283 30.31 -14.62 6.13
N ASN A 284 30.31 -13.77 7.15
CA ASN A 284 31.19 -12.61 7.27
C ASN A 284 31.14 -11.70 6.02
N MET A 285 29.91 -11.38 5.60
CA MET A 285 29.63 -10.59 4.39
C MET A 285 29.35 -9.13 4.74
N GLU A 286 29.80 -8.23 3.87
CA GLU A 286 29.46 -6.81 3.91
C GLU A 286 28.10 -6.55 3.27
N LEU A 287 27.46 -5.43 3.63
CA LEU A 287 26.17 -5.05 3.04
C LEU A 287 26.27 -4.75 1.53
N SER A 288 27.46 -4.39 1.04
CA SER A 288 27.75 -4.16 -0.37
C SER A 288 27.90 -5.45 -1.19
N ASP A 289 27.88 -6.61 -0.56
CA ASP A 289 28.05 -7.89 -1.25
C ASP A 289 26.93 -8.11 -2.29
N PRO A 290 27.26 -8.53 -3.54
CA PRO A 290 26.27 -8.81 -4.56
C PRO A 290 25.19 -9.82 -4.12
N LYS A 291 25.51 -10.73 -3.20
CA LYS A 291 24.55 -11.68 -2.63
C LYS A 291 23.46 -10.98 -1.81
N ILE A 292 23.82 -9.92 -1.07
CA ILE A 292 22.83 -9.11 -0.34
C ILE A 292 21.94 -8.36 -1.33
N ALA A 293 22.50 -7.80 -2.40
CA ALA A 293 21.71 -7.14 -3.45
C ALA A 293 20.74 -8.12 -4.14
N GLN A 294 21.19 -9.37 -4.40
CA GLN A 294 20.32 -10.42 -4.90
C GLN A 294 19.19 -10.76 -3.92
N LEU A 295 19.49 -10.88 -2.62
CA LEU A 295 18.48 -11.14 -1.58
C LEU A 295 17.49 -9.98 -1.44
N ASP A 296 17.95 -8.73 -1.58
CA ASP A 296 17.08 -7.54 -1.56
C ASP A 296 16.02 -7.60 -2.66
N LEU A 297 16.43 -7.97 -3.88
CA LEU A 297 15.50 -8.13 -5.00
C LEU A 297 14.62 -9.38 -4.84
N ALA A 298 15.22 -10.53 -4.51
CA ALA A 298 14.51 -11.81 -4.37
C ALA A 298 13.52 -11.85 -3.19
N TYR A 299 13.65 -10.96 -2.20
CA TYR A 299 12.64 -10.73 -1.17
C TYR A 299 11.28 -10.36 -1.79
N HIS A 300 11.27 -9.67 -2.92
CA HIS A 300 10.08 -9.14 -3.55
C HIS A 300 9.54 -9.99 -4.70
N ASP A 301 10.17 -11.11 -5.01
CA ASP A 301 9.66 -12.03 -6.04
C ASP A 301 8.33 -12.62 -5.56
N ILE A 302 7.28 -12.45 -6.36
CA ILE A 302 5.93 -12.87 -6.00
C ILE A 302 5.70 -14.37 -6.19
N LYS A 303 6.58 -15.07 -6.92
CA LYS A 303 6.41 -16.49 -7.24
C LYS A 303 6.52 -17.35 -5.96
N ARG A 304 5.45 -18.07 -5.64
CA ARG A 304 5.35 -18.99 -4.52
C ARG A 304 6.37 -20.12 -4.67
N GLY A 305 7.04 -20.49 -3.58
CA GLY A 305 8.11 -21.49 -3.56
C GLY A 305 9.48 -21.02 -4.09
N ARG A 306 9.56 -19.83 -4.72
CA ARG A 306 10.82 -19.22 -5.20
C ARG A 306 11.17 -17.96 -4.42
N GLY A 307 10.21 -17.05 -4.24
CA GLY A 307 10.41 -15.77 -3.58
C GLY A 307 10.84 -15.90 -2.12
N VAL A 308 11.83 -15.10 -1.70
CA VAL A 308 12.41 -15.22 -0.37
C VAL A 308 11.38 -14.88 0.72
N PHE A 309 10.50 -13.91 0.49
CA PHE A 309 9.44 -13.59 1.44
C PHE A 309 8.44 -14.75 1.63
N ASP A 310 7.97 -15.38 0.55
CA ASP A 310 7.09 -16.56 0.64
C ASP A 310 7.74 -17.70 1.45
N LEU A 311 9.03 -17.96 1.23
CA LEU A 311 9.78 -18.94 2.01
C LEU A 311 9.90 -18.59 3.50
N LEU A 312 10.02 -17.30 3.84
CA LEU A 312 10.02 -16.83 5.23
C LEU A 312 8.63 -16.99 5.87
N GLN A 313 7.56 -16.61 5.15
CA GLN A 313 6.18 -16.75 5.60
C GLN A 313 5.81 -18.20 5.89
N ARG A 314 6.15 -19.14 4.99
CA ARG A 314 5.92 -20.59 5.18
C ARG A 314 6.65 -21.18 6.39
N LYS A 315 7.77 -20.56 6.81
CA LYS A 315 8.53 -20.94 8.02
C LYS A 315 8.02 -20.26 9.30
N GLY A 316 6.94 -19.50 9.22
CA GLY A 316 6.41 -18.72 10.36
C GLY A 316 7.30 -17.54 10.76
N LEU A 317 8.18 -17.07 9.86
CA LEU A 317 9.07 -15.93 10.09
C LEU A 317 8.48 -14.60 9.59
N ALA A 318 7.28 -14.63 9.02
CA ALA A 318 6.47 -13.47 8.71
C ALA A 318 5.03 -13.70 9.18
N ALA A 319 4.43 -12.69 9.79
CA ALA A 319 3.08 -12.73 10.31
C ALA A 319 2.05 -12.61 9.18
N ARG A 320 0.87 -13.19 9.42
CA ARG A 320 -0.26 -13.17 8.50
C ARG A 320 -1.45 -12.43 9.11
N VAL A 321 -2.26 -11.85 8.25
CA VAL A 321 -3.55 -11.20 8.52
C VAL A 321 -4.70 -12.00 7.92
N THR A 322 -4.48 -12.69 6.79
CA THR A 322 -5.47 -13.50 6.07
C THR A 322 -4.96 -14.93 5.84
N THR A 323 -5.82 -15.84 5.38
CA THR A 323 -5.48 -17.24 5.05
C THR A 323 -5.36 -17.47 3.54
N ASP A 324 -4.79 -18.62 3.15
CA ASP A 324 -4.64 -18.95 1.71
C ASP A 324 -6.00 -19.21 1.07
N GLU A 325 -6.96 -19.74 1.83
CA GLU A 325 -8.34 -19.97 1.39
C GLU A 325 -9.07 -18.66 1.09
N GLU A 326 -8.90 -17.65 1.96
CA GLU A 326 -9.49 -16.32 1.76
C GLU A 326 -8.86 -15.61 0.55
N ILE A 327 -7.55 -15.76 0.35
CA ILE A 327 -6.86 -15.20 -0.83
C ILE A 327 -7.34 -15.90 -2.10
N ALA A 328 -7.46 -17.23 -2.09
CA ALA A 328 -7.95 -18.00 -3.22
C ALA A 328 -9.36 -17.58 -3.63
N ASP A 329 -10.26 -17.41 -2.65
CA ASP A 329 -11.62 -16.93 -2.90
C ASP A 329 -11.62 -15.51 -3.50
N ALA A 330 -10.77 -14.63 -2.99
CA ALA A 330 -10.67 -13.24 -3.42
C ALA A 330 -10.06 -13.04 -4.83
N VAL A 331 -9.47 -14.08 -5.43
CA VAL A 331 -9.03 -14.07 -6.83
C VAL A 331 -10.24 -13.99 -7.76
N ASP A 332 -11.27 -14.80 -7.50
CA ASP A 332 -12.44 -14.94 -8.37
C ASP A 332 -13.65 -14.13 -7.90
N HIS A 333 -13.73 -13.82 -6.60
CA HIS A 333 -14.89 -13.14 -6.02
C HIS A 333 -14.52 -11.72 -5.57
N PRO A 334 -15.23 -10.67 -6.04
CA PRO A 334 -14.98 -9.30 -5.59
C PRO A 334 -15.49 -9.05 -4.15
N PRO A 335 -15.11 -7.91 -3.54
CA PRO A 335 -15.72 -7.44 -2.29
C PRO A 335 -17.25 -7.42 -2.33
N GLN A 336 -17.90 -8.16 -1.43
CA GLN A 336 -19.36 -8.32 -1.38
C GLN A 336 -20.10 -7.13 -0.76
N THR A 337 -19.36 -6.22 -0.12
CA THR A 337 -19.86 -5.08 0.65
C THR A 337 -19.83 -3.76 -0.13
N THR A 338 -19.19 -3.72 -1.30
CA THR A 338 -19.04 -2.50 -2.11
C THR A 338 -19.66 -2.67 -3.49
N ARG A 339 -19.63 -1.62 -4.30
CA ARG A 339 -20.07 -1.71 -5.72
C ARG A 339 -19.25 -2.68 -6.56
N ALA A 340 -18.09 -3.12 -6.09
CA ALA A 340 -17.29 -4.13 -6.79
C ALA A 340 -18.08 -5.42 -7.01
N ARG A 341 -18.97 -5.78 -6.07
CA ARG A 341 -19.94 -6.86 -6.23
C ARG A 341 -20.79 -6.71 -7.49
N LEU A 342 -21.43 -5.54 -7.65
CA LEU A 342 -22.27 -5.24 -8.82
C LEU A 342 -21.48 -5.37 -10.13
N ARG A 343 -20.23 -4.90 -10.11
CA ARG A 343 -19.33 -5.00 -11.27
C ARG A 343 -19.00 -6.45 -11.60
N GLY A 344 -18.63 -7.26 -10.60
CA GLY A 344 -18.30 -8.67 -10.80
C GLY A 344 -19.51 -9.46 -11.30
N GLU A 345 -20.67 -9.34 -10.64
CA GLU A 345 -21.91 -10.02 -11.06
C GLU A 345 -22.29 -9.68 -12.52
N PHE A 346 -22.14 -8.42 -12.92
CA PHE A 346 -22.37 -7.99 -14.30
C PHE A 346 -21.38 -8.61 -15.29
N ILE A 347 -20.08 -8.59 -14.98
CA ILE A 347 -19.03 -9.16 -15.86
C ILE A 347 -19.26 -10.65 -16.04
N SER A 348 -19.45 -11.39 -14.94
CA SER A 348 -19.67 -12.84 -14.97
C SER A 348 -20.92 -13.20 -15.78
N ALA A 349 -22.03 -12.48 -15.59
CA ALA A 349 -23.26 -12.71 -16.34
C ALA A 349 -23.08 -12.42 -17.84
N ALA A 350 -22.42 -11.31 -18.19
CA ALA A 350 -22.20 -10.94 -19.58
C ALA A 350 -21.28 -11.94 -20.31
N GLN A 351 -20.23 -12.42 -19.64
CA GLN A 351 -19.36 -13.48 -20.15
C GLN A 351 -20.12 -14.80 -20.34
N ALA A 352 -20.92 -15.22 -19.36
CA ALA A 352 -21.73 -16.43 -19.46
C ALA A 352 -22.76 -16.38 -20.60
N ALA A 353 -23.30 -15.18 -20.87
CA ALA A 353 -24.23 -14.95 -21.98
C ALA A 353 -23.54 -14.69 -23.34
N GLY A 354 -22.20 -14.64 -23.39
CA GLY A 354 -21.45 -14.35 -24.62
C GLY A 354 -21.73 -12.95 -25.20
N ARG A 355 -22.01 -11.97 -24.34
CA ARG A 355 -22.40 -10.60 -24.75
C ARG A 355 -21.21 -9.65 -24.67
N ASP A 356 -21.13 -8.74 -25.63
CA ASP A 356 -20.10 -7.68 -25.62
C ASP A 356 -20.45 -6.59 -24.61
N PHE A 357 -19.50 -6.23 -23.76
CA PHE A 357 -19.69 -5.22 -22.71
C PHE A 357 -18.50 -4.27 -22.59
N THR A 358 -18.76 -3.11 -21.98
CA THR A 358 -17.74 -2.14 -21.56
C THR A 358 -17.97 -1.79 -20.10
N VAL A 359 -16.93 -1.88 -19.28
CA VAL A 359 -16.98 -1.60 -17.84
C VAL A 359 -15.86 -0.63 -17.46
N ASP A 360 -16.19 0.26 -16.52
CA ASP A 360 -15.25 1.13 -15.80
C ASP A 360 -15.67 1.17 -14.32
N TRP A 361 -14.96 1.91 -13.48
CA TRP A 361 -15.22 2.03 -12.04
C TRP A 361 -16.68 2.39 -11.71
N VAL A 362 -17.32 3.22 -12.54
CA VAL A 362 -18.69 3.73 -12.34
C VAL A 362 -19.68 3.36 -13.45
N HIS A 363 -19.23 2.82 -14.58
CA HIS A 363 -20.07 2.54 -15.75
C HIS A 363 -20.15 1.04 -16.01
N LEU A 364 -21.38 0.51 -16.15
CA LEU A 364 -21.64 -0.83 -16.67
C LEU A 364 -22.47 -0.69 -17.95
N LYS A 365 -21.97 -1.17 -19.09
CA LYS A 365 -22.60 -1.00 -20.41
C LYS A 365 -22.59 -2.30 -21.21
N LEU A 366 -23.72 -2.65 -21.81
CA LEU A 366 -23.81 -3.62 -22.91
C LEU A 366 -23.62 -2.90 -24.25
N ASN A 367 -22.78 -3.46 -25.14
CA ASN A 367 -22.39 -2.79 -26.39
C ASN A 367 -23.35 -3.05 -27.55
N ASP A 368 -24.08 -4.17 -27.51
CA ASP A 368 -25.01 -4.61 -28.56
C ASP A 368 -26.37 -3.90 -28.55
N GLN A 369 -26.72 -3.20 -27.48
CA GLN A 369 -27.96 -2.44 -27.35
C GLN A 369 -27.68 -0.98 -27.08
N ALA A 370 -28.21 -0.11 -27.94
CA ALA A 370 -28.20 1.33 -27.68
C ALA A 370 -28.92 1.64 -26.35
N GLN A 371 -28.27 2.42 -25.48
CA GLN A 371 -28.82 3.02 -24.27
C GLN A 371 -28.92 2.19 -22.97
N ARG A 372 -28.30 1.00 -22.86
CA ARG A 372 -28.26 0.27 -21.57
C ARG A 372 -26.95 0.47 -20.80
N THR A 373 -26.73 1.69 -20.31
CA THR A 373 -25.64 2.02 -19.39
C THR A 373 -26.19 2.27 -17.98
N VAL A 374 -25.65 1.57 -16.97
CA VAL A 374 -25.96 1.81 -15.56
C VAL A 374 -24.80 2.49 -14.86
N LEU A 375 -25.11 3.58 -14.15
CA LEU A 375 -24.15 4.38 -13.38
C LEU A 375 -24.14 3.97 -11.91
N CYS A 376 -23.01 3.45 -11.44
CA CYS A 376 -22.74 3.02 -10.06
C CYS A 376 -21.88 4.05 -9.33
N LYS A 377 -22.45 5.26 -9.13
CA LYS A 377 -21.74 6.39 -8.49
C LYS A 377 -21.55 6.25 -6.97
N ASP A 378 -22.33 5.40 -6.32
CA ASP A 378 -22.20 5.13 -4.89
C ASP A 378 -21.26 3.94 -4.67
N PRO A 379 -20.03 4.15 -4.15
CA PRO A 379 -19.08 3.06 -3.94
C PRO A 379 -19.51 2.09 -2.84
N PHE A 380 -20.39 2.50 -1.93
CA PHE A 380 -20.86 1.69 -0.80
C PHE A 380 -22.05 0.78 -1.17
N ARG A 381 -22.67 1.01 -2.32
CA ARG A 381 -23.86 0.26 -2.73
C ARG A 381 -23.46 -1.06 -3.39
N SER A 382 -23.71 -2.17 -2.70
CA SER A 382 -23.48 -3.53 -3.23
C SER A 382 -24.71 -4.19 -3.88
N VAL A 383 -25.89 -3.55 -3.79
CA VAL A 383 -27.14 -4.04 -4.38
C VAL A 383 -27.87 -2.92 -5.13
N ASP A 384 -28.11 -3.09 -6.43
CA ASP A 384 -28.83 -2.11 -7.26
C ASP A 384 -29.80 -2.78 -8.25
N GLU A 385 -31.08 -2.45 -8.14
CA GLU A 385 -32.14 -2.99 -8.99
C GLU A 385 -31.94 -2.69 -10.48
N ARG A 386 -31.27 -1.58 -10.82
CA ARG A 386 -30.95 -1.23 -12.21
C ARG A 386 -29.94 -2.21 -12.80
N VAL A 387 -28.96 -2.63 -12.00
CA VAL A 387 -27.96 -3.63 -12.39
C VAL A 387 -28.60 -5.00 -12.51
N LYS A 388 -29.46 -5.39 -11.55
CA LYS A 388 -30.22 -6.65 -11.64
C LYS A 388 -31.07 -6.74 -12.91
N ARG A 389 -31.79 -5.67 -13.26
CA ARG A 389 -32.58 -5.63 -14.51
C ARG A 389 -31.69 -5.71 -15.75
N LEU A 390 -30.50 -5.11 -15.70
CA LEU A 390 -29.53 -5.19 -16.80
C LEU A 390 -29.03 -6.63 -16.99
N ILE A 391 -28.65 -7.29 -15.89
CA ILE A 391 -28.21 -8.70 -15.90
C ILE A 391 -29.35 -9.62 -16.37
N ALA A 392 -30.56 -9.46 -15.85
CA ALA A 392 -31.72 -10.26 -16.23
C ALA A 392 -32.16 -10.07 -17.69
N SER A 393 -31.54 -9.15 -18.42
CA SER A 393 -31.86 -8.83 -19.80
C SER A 393 -30.83 -9.31 -20.82
N MET A 394 -29.72 -9.89 -20.33
CA MET A 394 -28.72 -10.60 -21.13
C MET A 394 -29.25 -11.98 -21.49
#